data_AF-A0A956V911-F1
#
_entry.id   AF-A0A956V911-F1
#
_cell.length_a   1.000
_cell.length_b   1.000
_cell.length_c   1.000
_cell.angle_alpha   90.00
_cell.angle_beta   90.00
_cell.angle_gamma   90.00
#
_symmetry.space_group_name_H-M   'P 1'
#
loop_
_entity.id
_entity.type
_entity.pdbx_description
1 polymer ?
#
loop_
_entity_poly.entity_id
_entity_poly.type
_entity_poly.pdbx_seq_one_letter_code
_entity_poly.pdbx_strand_id
1 'polypeptide(L)'
;MKKLLLLVATFLFSLSLAQVPDLEGRVINIGSDTTYPPMETINPETGEVEGFDVDVMNALCERLNCVANFITTNWDGIFTALAQGEFDMVVSGVTITEERDQIVDFSDPYIITSQSILVRVEDEALTLEDFQAEGSELVLASQIGTTNANLAEELVGRERLKLFDQFQAALLALQNGDVDGVVIDGTSAGAYEQEFAGELVVNITGLNADPLGLVFQEGDALVDAFNAALEAIKADGTLDGLIAEYF
;
A
#
# COMPACT_ATOMS: atom_id res chain seq x y z
N MET A 1 -1.59 35.93 -62.72
CA MET A 1 -0.45 35.60 -61.84
C MET A 1 -0.44 36.54 -60.63
N LYS A 2 -1.07 36.18 -59.51
CA LYS A 2 -0.72 36.72 -58.17
C LYS A 2 -0.94 35.58 -57.18
N LYS A 3 0.15 35.16 -56.54
CA LYS A 3 0.24 33.98 -55.68
C LYS A 3 -0.50 34.23 -54.36
N LEU A 4 -1.31 33.27 -53.96
CA LEU A 4 -1.96 33.18 -52.66
C LEU A 4 -0.91 32.74 -51.63
N LEU A 5 -0.58 33.57 -50.65
CA LEU A 5 0.20 33.14 -49.48
C LEU A 5 -0.75 32.52 -48.47
N LEU A 6 -0.60 31.22 -48.21
CA LEU A 6 -1.21 30.54 -47.08
C LEU A 6 -0.49 30.99 -45.80
N LEU A 7 -1.25 31.55 -44.86
CA LEU A 7 -0.79 31.76 -43.49
C LEU A 7 -1.05 30.46 -42.72
N VAL A 8 -0.01 29.71 -42.38
CA VAL A 8 -0.12 28.56 -41.48
C VAL A 8 -0.09 29.11 -40.06
N ALA A 9 -1.22 29.08 -39.37
CA ALA A 9 -1.31 29.41 -37.94
C ALA A 9 -0.88 28.17 -37.14
N THR A 10 0.32 28.21 -36.56
CA THR A 10 0.77 27.24 -35.57
C THR A 10 0.01 27.49 -34.27
N PHE A 11 -0.99 26.66 -33.98
CA PHE A 11 -1.58 26.57 -32.64
C PHE A 11 -0.56 25.89 -31.72
N LEU A 12 0.16 26.67 -30.93
CA LEU A 12 0.89 26.17 -29.77
C LEU A 12 -0.15 25.83 -28.70
N PHE A 13 -0.52 24.54 -28.61
CA PHE A 13 -1.21 24.02 -27.44
C PHE A 13 -0.22 24.11 -26.27
N SER A 14 -0.38 25.13 -25.43
CA SER A 14 0.23 25.12 -24.10
C SER A 14 -0.60 24.12 -23.29
N LEU A 15 -0.03 22.96 -22.98
CA LEU A 15 -0.52 22.16 -21.87
C LEU A 15 -0.39 23.06 -20.64
N SER A 16 -1.50 23.61 -20.14
CA SER A 16 -1.51 24.06 -18.76
C SER A 16 -1.40 22.79 -17.91
N LEU A 17 -0.23 22.52 -17.34
CA LEU A 17 -0.19 21.61 -16.19
C LEU A 17 -1.23 22.14 -15.20
N ALA A 18 -2.11 21.26 -14.71
CA ALA A 18 -3.01 21.58 -13.62
C ALA A 18 -2.15 22.20 -12.50
N GLN A 19 -2.55 23.39 -12.03
CA GLN A 19 -1.79 24.08 -11.01
C GLN A 19 -2.00 23.33 -9.69
N VAL A 20 -0.98 22.57 -9.26
CA VAL A 20 -0.98 21.89 -7.96
C VAL A 20 -0.92 22.97 -6.86
N PRO A 21 -1.73 22.85 -5.78
CA PRO A 21 -1.67 23.78 -4.66
C PRO A 21 -0.29 23.84 -3.99
N ASP A 22 0.05 24.97 -3.39
CA ASP A 22 1.29 25.17 -2.61
C ASP A 22 0.94 25.14 -1.11
N LEU A 23 1.58 24.24 -0.37
CA LEU A 23 1.43 24.04 1.08
C LEU A 23 2.47 24.81 1.91
N GLU A 24 3.21 25.72 1.29
CA GLU A 24 4.10 26.71 1.93
C GLU A 24 5.18 26.10 2.86
N GLY A 25 5.67 24.90 2.53
CA GLY A 25 6.65 24.17 3.32
C GLY A 25 6.08 23.48 4.56
N ARG A 26 4.75 23.27 4.63
CA ARG A 26 4.10 22.56 5.74
C ARG A 26 4.72 21.18 5.93
N VAL A 27 5.01 20.82 7.18
CA VAL A 27 5.34 19.44 7.55
C VAL A 27 4.04 18.64 7.65
N ILE A 28 3.98 17.50 6.97
CA ILE A 28 2.87 16.56 7.00
C ILE A 28 3.32 15.34 7.80
N ASN A 29 2.72 15.14 8.98
CA ASN A 29 3.00 13.99 9.83
C ASN A 29 2.19 12.79 9.32
N ILE A 30 2.87 11.68 9.05
CA ILE A 30 2.29 10.52 8.38
C ILE A 30 2.42 9.33 9.33
N GLY A 31 1.29 8.80 9.79
CA GLY A 31 1.28 7.54 10.53
C GLY A 31 1.50 6.36 9.58
N SER A 32 2.39 5.43 9.96
CA SER A 32 2.69 4.25 9.15
C SER A 32 3.11 3.05 10.00
N ASP A 33 2.66 1.84 9.65
CA ASP A 33 3.15 0.58 10.22
C ASP A 33 4.37 0.13 9.41
N THR A 34 5.57 0.49 9.89
CA THR A 34 6.84 0.38 9.14
C THR A 34 7.42 -1.02 9.16
N THR A 35 6.56 -2.01 8.91
CA THR A 35 6.84 -3.44 8.99
C THR A 35 6.48 -4.13 7.67
N TYR A 36 6.44 -3.42 6.55
CA TYR A 36 5.89 -3.93 5.29
C TYR A 36 6.77 -3.61 4.07
N PRO A 37 8.00 -4.16 3.99
CA PRO A 37 8.86 -3.93 2.85
C PRO A 37 8.26 -4.48 1.55
N PRO A 38 8.53 -3.86 0.39
CA PRO A 38 9.31 -2.64 0.23
C PRO A 38 8.45 -1.36 0.35
N MET A 39 7.20 -1.45 0.82
CA MET A 39 6.30 -0.31 0.98
C MET A 39 6.85 0.68 2.02
N GLU A 40 7.10 0.18 3.22
CA GLU A 40 7.70 0.94 4.32
C GLU A 40 8.50 0.03 5.27
N THR A 41 9.69 0.48 5.66
CA THR A 41 10.53 -0.18 6.66
C THR A 41 11.41 0.82 7.38
N ILE A 42 11.95 0.44 8.54
CA ILE A 42 12.95 1.24 9.25
C ILE A 42 14.34 0.86 8.74
N ASN A 43 15.07 1.83 8.21
CA ASN A 43 16.47 1.66 7.88
C ASN A 43 17.27 1.43 9.18
N PRO A 44 17.96 0.29 9.36
CA PRO A 44 18.64 -0.03 10.61
C PRO A 44 19.90 0.82 10.87
N GLU A 45 20.45 1.46 9.83
CA GLU A 45 21.63 2.31 9.94
C GLU A 45 21.28 3.76 10.31
N THR A 46 20.23 4.31 9.70
CA THR A 46 19.82 5.71 9.90
C THR A 46 18.72 5.86 10.96
N GLY A 47 17.89 4.83 11.15
CA GLY A 47 16.67 4.87 11.95
C GLY A 47 15.51 5.63 11.30
N GLU A 48 15.66 6.01 10.03
CA GLU A 48 14.62 6.69 9.24
C GLU A 48 13.70 5.66 8.56
N VAL A 49 12.47 6.06 8.27
CA VAL A 49 11.54 5.25 7.47
C VAL A 49 11.89 5.41 6.00
N GLU A 50 11.99 4.30 5.27
CA GLU A 50 12.25 4.26 3.83
C GLU A 50 11.29 3.28 3.13
N GLY A 51 11.17 3.40 1.80
CA GLY A 51 10.35 2.51 0.97
C GLY A 51 9.51 3.25 -0.06
N PHE A 52 8.72 2.48 -0.81
CA PHE A 52 7.86 2.99 -1.87
C PHE A 52 6.87 4.06 -1.39
N ASP A 53 6.22 3.85 -0.24
CA ASP A 53 5.26 4.81 0.32
C ASP A 53 5.96 6.14 0.69
N VAL A 54 7.20 6.05 1.18
CA VAL A 54 8.04 7.22 1.49
C VAL A 54 8.40 8.00 0.24
N ASP A 55 8.81 7.31 -0.82
CA ASP A 55 9.21 7.97 -2.07
C ASP A 55 8.03 8.55 -2.85
N VAL A 56 6.88 7.89 -2.83
CA VAL A 56 5.63 8.46 -3.33
C VAL A 56 5.30 9.75 -2.57
N MET A 57 5.35 9.73 -1.23
CA MET A 57 5.06 10.92 -0.44
C MET A 57 6.08 12.05 -0.64
N ASN A 58 7.35 11.73 -0.83
CA ASN A 58 8.38 12.72 -1.18
C ASN A 58 8.09 13.36 -2.55
N ALA A 59 7.73 12.57 -3.55
CA ALA A 59 7.39 13.08 -4.89
C ALA A 59 6.14 13.98 -4.86
N LEU A 60 5.12 13.59 -4.08
CA LEU A 60 3.91 14.39 -3.87
C LEU A 60 4.25 15.71 -3.16
N CYS A 61 5.04 15.64 -2.08
CA CYS A 61 5.45 16.83 -1.34
C CYS A 61 6.35 17.77 -2.13
N GLU A 62 7.13 17.27 -3.08
CA GLU A 62 7.87 18.13 -4.02
C GLU A 62 6.91 18.99 -4.88
N ARG A 63 5.79 18.42 -5.34
CA ARG A 63 4.78 19.16 -6.11
C ARG A 63 3.98 20.14 -5.25
N LEU A 64 3.69 19.72 -4.03
CA LEU A 64 2.87 20.48 -3.08
C LEU A 64 3.67 21.49 -2.26
N ASN A 65 5.01 21.49 -2.35
CA ASN A 65 5.87 22.23 -1.44
C ASN A 65 5.54 21.91 0.04
N CYS A 66 5.55 20.63 0.39
CA CYS A 66 5.49 20.15 1.78
C CYS A 66 6.72 19.32 2.15
N VAL A 67 6.80 18.89 3.41
CA VAL A 67 7.82 17.98 3.92
C VAL A 67 7.11 16.78 4.55
N ALA A 68 7.34 15.58 4.01
CA ALA A 68 6.83 14.34 4.58
C ALA A 68 7.62 13.98 5.85
N ASN A 69 6.91 13.68 6.94
CA ASN A 69 7.50 13.21 8.20
C ASN A 69 6.79 11.93 8.65
N PHE A 70 7.42 10.78 8.43
CA PHE A 70 6.86 9.49 8.82
C PHE A 70 7.04 9.22 10.31
N ILE A 71 5.97 8.75 10.94
CA ILE A 71 5.89 8.37 12.35
C ILE A 71 5.47 6.92 12.40
N THR A 72 6.38 6.04 12.82
CA THR A 72 6.09 4.63 13.05
C THR A 72 5.02 4.47 14.14
N THR A 73 3.99 3.70 13.85
CA THR A 73 2.94 3.28 14.78
C THR A 73 2.51 1.85 14.46
N ASN A 74 1.64 1.24 15.28
CA ASN A 74 1.08 -0.07 14.98
C ASN A 74 -0.11 0.07 14.02
N TRP A 75 -0.33 -0.93 13.18
CA TRP A 75 -1.56 -1.03 12.39
C TRP A 75 -2.83 -0.97 13.25
N ASP A 76 -2.85 -1.75 14.34
CA ASP A 76 -3.98 -1.72 15.27
C ASP A 76 -4.10 -0.34 15.92
N GLY A 77 -5.28 0.28 15.75
CA GLY A 77 -5.57 1.62 16.22
C GLY A 77 -5.08 2.77 15.32
N ILE A 78 -4.43 2.52 14.17
CA ILE A 78 -3.88 3.58 13.32
C ILE A 78 -4.94 4.61 12.87
N PHE A 79 -6.13 4.17 12.46
CA PHE A 79 -7.23 5.07 12.07
C PHE A 79 -7.83 5.80 13.29
N THR A 80 -7.77 5.19 14.47
CA THR A 80 -8.19 5.85 15.70
C THR A 80 -7.21 6.96 16.09
N ALA A 81 -5.91 6.72 15.96
CA ALA A 81 -4.88 7.73 16.17
C ALA A 81 -4.96 8.87 15.13
N LEU A 82 -5.29 8.55 13.86
CA LEU A 82 -5.60 9.55 12.84
C LEU A 82 -6.74 10.46 13.29
N ALA A 83 -7.88 9.88 13.70
CA ALA A 83 -9.06 10.63 14.14
C ALA A 83 -8.81 11.45 15.42
N GLN A 84 -7.79 11.08 16.22
CA GLN A 84 -7.36 11.84 17.40
C GLN A 84 -6.36 12.96 17.06
N GLY A 85 -5.91 13.04 15.80
CA GLY A 85 -4.97 14.06 15.32
C GLY A 85 -3.53 13.79 15.75
N GLU A 86 -3.15 12.53 16.00
CA GLU A 86 -1.76 12.16 16.28
C GLU A 86 -0.85 12.32 15.06
N PHE A 87 -1.43 12.25 13.86
CA PHE A 87 -0.80 12.55 12.57
C PHE A 87 -1.82 13.20 11.62
N ASP A 88 -1.32 13.84 10.56
CA ASP A 88 -2.12 14.52 9.55
C ASP A 88 -2.75 13.54 8.55
N MET A 89 -2.08 12.41 8.28
CA MET A 89 -2.55 11.38 7.34
C MET A 89 -1.95 9.99 7.66
N VAL A 90 -2.47 8.93 7.04
CA VAL A 90 -1.87 7.58 7.07
C VAL A 90 -1.45 7.17 5.67
N VAL A 91 -0.23 6.65 5.56
CA VAL A 91 0.31 6.04 4.34
C VAL A 91 1.08 4.80 4.78
N SER A 92 0.48 3.64 4.51
CA SER A 92 0.97 2.33 4.97
C SER A 92 0.32 1.21 4.15
N GLY A 93 0.35 1.34 2.82
CA GLY A 93 -0.30 0.40 1.91
C GLY A 93 -1.79 0.18 2.17
N VAL A 94 -2.55 1.22 2.53
CA VAL A 94 -3.93 1.05 2.98
C VAL A 94 -4.87 0.78 1.81
N THR A 95 -5.48 -0.40 1.77
CA THR A 95 -6.56 -0.71 0.82
C THR A 95 -7.76 0.22 1.01
N ILE A 96 -8.22 0.82 -0.08
CA ILE A 96 -9.48 1.58 -0.16
C ILE A 96 -10.65 0.59 -0.08
N THR A 97 -11.49 0.73 0.94
CA THR A 97 -12.71 -0.08 1.10
C THR A 97 -13.89 0.80 1.49
N GLU A 98 -15.11 0.40 1.13
CA GLU A 98 -16.33 1.13 1.51
C GLU A 98 -16.50 1.21 3.04
N GLU A 99 -16.02 0.22 3.79
CA GLU A 99 -16.05 0.25 5.25
C GLU A 99 -15.11 1.32 5.82
N ARG A 100 -13.89 1.45 5.28
CA ARG A 100 -12.94 2.48 5.71
C ARG A 100 -13.40 3.87 5.27
N ASP A 101 -13.94 3.99 4.07
CA ASP A 101 -14.46 5.25 3.50
C ASP A 101 -15.65 5.84 4.31
N GLN A 102 -16.21 5.09 5.26
CA GLN A 102 -17.21 5.61 6.20
C GLN A 102 -16.61 6.40 7.39
N ILE A 103 -15.30 6.28 7.60
CA ILE A 103 -14.62 6.84 8.78
C ILE A 103 -13.38 7.67 8.44
N VAL A 104 -12.89 7.59 7.19
CA VAL A 104 -11.72 8.31 6.67
C VAL A 104 -11.97 8.67 5.21
N ASP A 105 -11.32 9.73 4.73
CA ASP A 105 -11.26 10.05 3.31
C ASP A 105 -10.04 9.39 2.66
N PHE A 106 -10.15 9.04 1.37
CA PHE A 106 -9.05 8.51 0.57
C PHE A 106 -8.65 9.44 -0.58
N SER A 107 -7.38 9.39 -0.96
CA SER A 107 -6.95 9.80 -2.31
C SER A 107 -7.48 8.83 -3.37
N ASP A 108 -7.37 9.24 -4.63
CA ASP A 108 -7.33 8.28 -5.74
C ASP A 108 -6.22 7.24 -5.51
N PRO A 109 -6.38 6.00 -6.01
CA PRO A 109 -5.40 4.96 -5.75
C PRO A 109 -4.05 5.27 -6.40
N TYR A 110 -2.95 5.08 -5.68
CA TYR A 110 -1.58 5.27 -6.19
C TYR A 110 -0.96 3.97 -6.72
N ILE A 111 -1.44 2.81 -6.25
CA ILE A 111 -1.08 1.50 -6.80
C ILE A 111 -2.25 0.53 -6.60
N ILE A 112 -2.31 -0.52 -7.41
CA ILE A 112 -3.21 -1.65 -7.20
C ILE A 112 -2.33 -2.87 -6.94
N THR A 113 -2.49 -3.49 -5.77
CA THR A 113 -1.80 -4.73 -5.40
C THR A 113 -2.76 -5.90 -5.54
N SER A 114 -2.24 -7.13 -5.49
CA SER A 114 -3.09 -8.31 -5.35
C SER A 114 -2.68 -9.18 -4.19
N GLN A 115 -3.64 -9.69 -3.44
CA GLN A 115 -3.38 -10.55 -2.29
C GLN A 115 -2.83 -11.91 -2.72
N SER A 116 -1.96 -12.47 -1.88
CA SER A 116 -1.22 -13.71 -2.07
C SER A 116 -1.14 -14.49 -0.76
N ILE A 117 -0.72 -15.76 -0.81
CA ILE A 117 -0.49 -16.62 0.34
C ILE A 117 0.96 -17.11 0.32
N LEU A 118 1.70 -16.73 1.36
CA LEU A 118 2.97 -17.34 1.70
C LEU A 118 2.72 -18.69 2.36
N VAL A 119 3.50 -19.70 1.98
CA VAL A 119 3.54 -21.02 2.64
C VAL A 119 5.00 -21.39 2.93
N ARG A 120 5.23 -22.46 3.69
CA ARG A 120 6.58 -23.04 3.81
C ARG A 120 6.97 -23.68 2.48
N VAL A 121 8.26 -23.64 2.13
CA VAL A 121 8.79 -24.27 0.89
C VAL A 121 8.43 -25.75 0.80
N GLU A 122 8.44 -26.47 1.92
CA GLU A 122 8.06 -27.89 1.97
C GLU A 122 6.58 -28.16 1.66
N ASP A 123 5.74 -27.13 1.76
CA ASP A 123 4.30 -27.16 1.50
C ASP A 123 3.93 -26.42 0.20
N GLU A 124 4.89 -26.15 -0.69
CA GLU A 124 4.66 -25.45 -1.98
C GLU A 124 3.64 -26.15 -2.89
N ALA A 125 3.33 -27.43 -2.64
CA ALA A 125 2.32 -28.18 -3.38
C ALA A 125 0.88 -27.84 -2.99
N LEU A 126 0.67 -27.11 -1.88
CA LEU A 126 -0.66 -26.66 -1.45
C LEU A 126 -1.28 -25.73 -2.49
N THR A 127 -2.58 -25.87 -2.70
CA THR A 127 -3.37 -25.02 -3.58
C THR A 127 -4.43 -24.28 -2.79
N LEU A 128 -5.05 -23.27 -3.40
CA LEU A 128 -6.19 -22.59 -2.80
C LEU A 128 -7.34 -23.56 -2.48
N GLU A 129 -7.55 -24.56 -3.36
CA GLU A 129 -8.59 -25.58 -3.18
C GLU A 129 -8.34 -26.42 -1.91
N ASP A 130 -7.09 -26.69 -1.55
CA ASP A 130 -6.75 -27.44 -0.33
C ASP A 130 -7.15 -26.66 0.93
N PHE A 131 -6.95 -25.33 0.95
CA PHE A 131 -7.38 -24.48 2.07
C PHE A 131 -8.91 -24.40 2.19
N GLN A 132 -9.62 -24.42 1.05
CA GLN A 132 -11.08 -24.27 0.98
C GLN A 132 -11.85 -25.59 1.08
N ALA A 133 -11.16 -26.74 0.97
CA ALA A 133 -11.81 -28.05 0.94
C ALA A 133 -12.65 -28.31 2.20
N GLU A 134 -13.79 -28.99 2.02
CA GLU A 134 -14.64 -29.42 3.13
C GLU A 134 -13.86 -30.38 4.05
N GLY A 135 -13.79 -30.05 5.34
CA GLY A 135 -13.02 -30.81 6.32
C GLY A 135 -11.51 -30.59 6.25
N SER A 136 -11.05 -29.55 5.52
CA SER A 136 -9.66 -29.11 5.60
C SER A 136 -9.33 -28.60 7.00
N GLU A 137 -8.20 -29.05 7.53
CA GLU A 137 -7.66 -28.61 8.81
C GLU A 137 -6.59 -27.52 8.63
N LEU A 138 -6.34 -27.08 7.38
CA LEU A 138 -5.32 -26.08 7.09
C LEU A 138 -5.71 -24.72 7.68
N VAL A 139 -4.73 -24.07 8.31
CA VAL A 139 -4.91 -22.82 9.05
C VAL A 139 -4.22 -21.67 8.30
N LEU A 140 -4.94 -20.56 8.10
CA LEU A 140 -4.34 -19.32 7.61
C LEU A 140 -4.06 -18.36 8.76
N ALA A 141 -3.09 -17.48 8.54
CA ALA A 141 -2.79 -16.35 9.39
C ALA A 141 -2.78 -15.03 8.63
N SER A 142 -3.05 -13.94 9.35
CA SER A 142 -2.84 -12.59 8.85
C SER A 142 -2.78 -11.60 10.02
N GLN A 143 -2.39 -10.35 9.73
CA GLN A 143 -2.45 -9.27 10.70
C GLN A 143 -3.90 -8.82 10.92
N ILE A 144 -4.30 -8.61 12.17
CA ILE A 144 -5.66 -8.17 12.54
C ILE A 144 -6.03 -6.83 11.89
N GLY A 145 -7.30 -6.67 11.49
CA GLY A 145 -7.81 -5.41 10.97
C GLY A 145 -7.38 -5.08 9.52
N THR A 146 -6.81 -6.05 8.80
CA THR A 146 -6.38 -5.90 7.40
C THR A 146 -7.39 -6.53 6.44
N THR A 147 -7.35 -6.13 5.16
CA THR A 147 -8.12 -6.84 4.11
C THR A 147 -7.59 -8.25 3.89
N ASN A 148 -6.32 -8.51 4.20
CA ASN A 148 -5.71 -9.85 4.18
C ASN A 148 -6.35 -10.78 5.23
N ALA A 149 -6.62 -10.28 6.43
CA ALA A 149 -7.38 -11.00 7.44
C ALA A 149 -8.82 -11.30 6.99
N ASN A 150 -9.48 -10.34 6.35
CA ASN A 150 -10.84 -10.52 5.83
C ASN A 150 -10.88 -11.61 4.75
N LEU A 151 -9.95 -11.58 3.79
CA LEU A 151 -9.83 -12.64 2.78
C LEU A 151 -9.52 -13.98 3.44
N ALA A 152 -8.57 -14.04 4.38
CA ALA A 152 -8.26 -15.28 5.07
C ALA A 152 -9.51 -15.86 5.76
N GLU A 153 -10.33 -15.03 6.40
CA GLU A 153 -11.57 -15.46 7.04
C GLU A 153 -12.60 -15.97 6.04
N GLU A 154 -12.71 -15.32 4.87
CA GLU A 154 -13.57 -15.80 3.77
C GLU A 154 -13.11 -17.17 3.24
N LEU A 155 -11.80 -17.35 3.08
CA LEU A 155 -11.23 -18.58 2.51
C LEU A 155 -11.35 -19.78 3.44
N VAL A 156 -11.04 -19.61 4.73
CA VAL A 156 -10.95 -20.74 5.66
C VAL A 156 -11.94 -20.73 6.82
N GLY A 157 -12.64 -19.62 7.02
CA GLY A 157 -13.52 -19.40 8.17
C GLY A 157 -12.77 -19.02 9.45
N ARG A 158 -13.48 -18.35 10.35
CA ARG A 158 -12.92 -17.78 11.59
C ARG A 158 -12.17 -18.77 12.48
N GLU A 159 -12.63 -20.03 12.53
CA GLU A 159 -12.04 -21.07 13.38
C GLU A 159 -10.66 -21.54 12.89
N ARG A 160 -10.38 -21.39 11.59
CA ARG A 160 -9.10 -21.76 10.95
C ARG A 160 -8.26 -20.52 10.60
N LEU A 161 -8.59 -19.36 11.16
CA LEU A 161 -7.83 -18.13 11.03
C LEU A 161 -7.17 -17.75 12.36
N LYS A 162 -5.83 -17.65 12.35
CA LYS A 162 -5.07 -17.04 13.45
C LYS A 162 -4.72 -15.60 13.11
N LEU A 163 -5.09 -14.68 14.01
CA LEU A 163 -4.77 -13.27 13.85
C LEU A 163 -3.61 -12.88 14.76
N PHE A 164 -2.80 -11.95 14.26
CA PHE A 164 -1.66 -11.40 14.97
C PHE A 164 -1.71 -9.87 14.95
N ASP A 165 -1.24 -9.23 16.03
CA ASP A 165 -1.17 -7.77 16.10
C ASP A 165 -0.05 -7.20 15.21
N GLN A 166 0.99 -8.00 14.97
CA GLN A 166 2.17 -7.64 14.19
C GLN A 166 2.37 -8.66 13.07
N PHE A 167 2.64 -8.18 11.85
CA PHE A 167 2.75 -9.05 10.69
C PHE A 167 3.91 -10.07 10.83
N GLN A 168 5.05 -9.67 11.38
CA GLN A 168 6.20 -10.57 11.62
C GLN A 168 5.83 -11.75 12.51
N ALA A 169 4.92 -11.58 13.47
CA ALA A 169 4.49 -12.70 14.31
C ALA A 169 3.72 -13.76 13.52
N ALA A 170 2.96 -13.37 12.49
CA ALA A 170 2.30 -14.30 11.58
C ALA A 170 3.31 -15.09 10.73
N LEU A 171 4.36 -14.42 10.23
CA LEU A 171 5.44 -15.07 9.48
C LEU A 171 6.21 -16.07 10.34
N LEU A 172 6.54 -15.71 11.59
CA LEU A 172 7.19 -16.63 12.53
C LEU A 172 6.31 -17.84 12.86
N ALA A 173 4.99 -17.64 13.00
CA ALA A 173 4.06 -18.75 13.19
C ALA A 173 4.05 -19.71 11.98
N LEU A 174 4.11 -19.17 10.76
CA LEU A 174 4.21 -19.98 9.55
C LEU A 174 5.51 -20.76 9.49
N GLN A 175 6.65 -20.11 9.76
CA GLN A 175 7.97 -20.72 9.82
C GLN A 175 8.03 -21.86 10.84
N ASN A 176 7.37 -21.69 12.00
CA ASN A 176 7.34 -22.68 13.08
C ASN A 176 6.36 -23.84 12.86
N GLY A 177 5.54 -23.81 11.80
CA GLY A 177 4.51 -24.83 11.59
C GLY A 177 3.24 -24.64 12.42
N ASP A 178 3.04 -23.48 13.04
CA ASP A 178 1.84 -23.19 13.83
C ASP A 178 0.62 -22.86 12.94
N VAL A 179 0.85 -22.46 11.69
CA VAL A 179 -0.14 -22.20 10.64
C VAL A 179 0.39 -22.69 9.30
N ASP A 180 -0.47 -22.85 8.30
CA ASP A 180 -0.13 -23.44 7.00
C ASP A 180 0.03 -22.40 5.89
N GLY A 181 -0.50 -21.19 6.09
CA GLY A 181 -0.23 -20.06 5.19
C GLY A 181 -0.44 -18.70 5.85
N VAL A 182 0.18 -17.67 5.28
CA VAL A 182 -0.02 -16.27 5.67
C VAL A 182 -0.54 -15.49 4.47
N VAL A 183 -1.70 -14.85 4.63
CA VAL A 183 -2.28 -13.97 3.59
C VAL A 183 -1.62 -12.60 3.68
N ILE A 184 -1.11 -12.10 2.55
CA ILE A 184 -0.31 -10.89 2.41
C ILE A 184 -0.57 -10.21 1.06
N ASP A 185 -0.35 -8.91 0.95
CA ASP A 185 -0.36 -8.20 -0.33
C ASP A 185 0.86 -8.58 -1.19
N GLY A 186 0.63 -8.70 -2.49
CA GLY A 186 1.64 -9.14 -3.46
C GLY A 186 2.82 -8.18 -3.59
N THR A 187 2.59 -6.89 -3.34
CA THR A 187 3.65 -5.86 -3.25
C THR A 187 4.69 -6.21 -2.19
N SER A 188 4.30 -6.81 -1.06
CA SER A 188 5.23 -7.16 0.03
C SER A 188 5.59 -8.64 0.08
N ALA A 189 4.82 -9.51 -0.60
CA ALA A 189 5.03 -10.96 -0.59
C ALA A 189 6.45 -11.36 -1.02
N GLY A 190 6.96 -10.77 -2.11
CA GLY A 190 8.28 -11.09 -2.63
C GLY A 190 9.44 -10.68 -1.70
N ALA A 191 9.30 -9.55 -0.98
CA ALA A 191 10.31 -9.11 -0.02
C ALA A 191 10.44 -10.11 1.14
N TYR A 192 9.31 -10.63 1.63
CA TYR A 192 9.32 -11.63 2.70
C TYR A 192 9.77 -13.02 2.24
N GLU A 193 9.44 -13.43 1.02
CA GLU A 193 10.05 -14.63 0.44
C GLU A 193 11.58 -14.50 0.35
N GLN A 194 12.08 -13.31 -0.02
CA GLN A 194 13.53 -13.07 -0.06
C GLN A 194 14.17 -13.05 1.34
N GLU A 195 13.52 -12.43 2.33
CA GLU A 195 13.99 -12.39 3.71
C GLU A 195 14.07 -13.80 4.32
N PHE A 196 13.05 -14.62 4.06
CA PHE A 196 12.94 -16.00 4.54
C PHE A 196 13.34 -17.02 3.45
N ALA A 197 14.31 -16.65 2.59
CA ALA A 197 14.68 -17.45 1.43
C ALA A 197 15.08 -18.89 1.79
N GLY A 198 14.41 -19.85 1.16
CA GLY A 198 14.60 -21.27 1.40
C GLY A 198 13.75 -21.85 2.54
N GLU A 199 12.96 -21.00 3.21
CA GLU A 199 12.05 -21.40 4.28
C GLU A 199 10.58 -21.11 3.90
N LEU A 200 10.31 -19.91 3.37
CA LEU A 200 8.99 -19.49 2.89
C LEU A 200 9.01 -19.23 1.37
N VAL A 201 7.84 -19.37 0.73
CA VAL A 201 7.64 -19.16 -0.70
C VAL A 201 6.27 -18.50 -0.96
N VAL A 202 6.20 -17.57 -1.91
CA VAL A 202 4.92 -17.05 -2.39
C VAL A 202 4.30 -18.08 -3.32
N ASN A 203 3.25 -18.76 -2.87
CA ASN A 203 2.73 -19.93 -3.58
C ASN A 203 1.42 -19.66 -4.31
N ILE A 204 0.45 -19.03 -3.63
CA ILE A 204 -0.87 -18.73 -4.21
C ILE A 204 -0.94 -17.22 -4.42
N THR A 205 -1.23 -16.78 -5.65
CA THR A 205 -1.19 -15.36 -6.03
C THR A 205 -2.47 -14.92 -6.75
N GLY A 206 -2.68 -13.61 -6.83
CA GLY A 206 -3.77 -13.03 -7.64
C GLY A 206 -5.17 -13.28 -7.08
N LEU A 207 -5.32 -13.37 -5.74
CA LEU A 207 -6.58 -13.75 -5.10
C LEU A 207 -7.63 -12.64 -5.13
N ASN A 208 -7.24 -11.40 -4.85
CA ASN A 208 -8.07 -10.20 -4.92
C ASN A 208 -7.22 -9.01 -5.33
N ALA A 209 -7.82 -8.01 -5.96
CA ALA A 209 -7.14 -6.76 -6.32
C ALA A 209 -7.52 -5.65 -5.33
N ASP A 210 -6.51 -5.07 -4.68
CA ASP A 210 -6.65 -4.07 -3.63
C ASP A 210 -6.07 -2.74 -4.12
N PRO A 211 -6.93 -1.72 -4.39
CA PRO A 211 -6.46 -0.37 -4.67
C PRO A 211 -5.95 0.28 -3.38
N LEU A 212 -4.71 0.75 -3.36
CA LEU A 212 -4.11 1.40 -2.18
C LEU A 212 -4.23 2.92 -2.30
N GLY A 213 -4.63 3.57 -1.22
CA GLY A 213 -4.87 5.02 -1.16
C GLY A 213 -4.16 5.69 0.01
N LEU A 214 -3.89 6.98 -0.13
CA LEU A 214 -3.49 7.84 0.97
C LEU A 214 -4.73 8.13 1.83
N VAL A 215 -4.57 8.13 3.15
CA VAL A 215 -5.72 8.22 4.07
C VAL A 215 -5.70 9.53 4.83
N PHE A 216 -6.84 10.22 4.85
CA PHE A 216 -7.02 11.49 5.53
C PHE A 216 -8.14 11.39 6.55
N GLN A 217 -8.23 12.36 7.47
CA GLN A 217 -9.43 12.49 8.29
C GLN A 217 -10.64 12.81 7.40
N GLU A 218 -11.83 12.38 7.82
CA GLU A 218 -13.08 12.71 7.15
C GLU A 218 -13.24 14.24 6.98
N GLY A 219 -13.47 14.68 5.74
CA GLY A 219 -13.64 16.07 5.36
C GLY A 219 -12.33 16.89 5.30
N ASP A 220 -11.17 16.24 5.23
CA ASP A 220 -9.89 16.95 5.17
C ASP A 220 -9.72 17.71 3.85
N ALA A 221 -9.31 18.97 3.95
CA ALA A 221 -9.06 19.82 2.79
C ALA A 221 -7.81 19.42 1.98
N LEU A 222 -6.97 18.52 2.51
CA LEU A 222 -5.77 18.03 1.85
C LEU A 222 -6.06 17.05 0.72
N VAL A 223 -7.21 16.35 0.73
CA VAL A 223 -7.55 15.30 -0.25
C VAL A 223 -7.41 15.82 -1.68
N ASP A 224 -8.04 16.95 -2.01
CA ASP A 224 -8.00 17.54 -3.35
C ASP A 224 -6.58 17.93 -3.77
N ALA A 225 -5.78 18.44 -2.84
CA ALA A 225 -4.41 18.86 -3.12
C ALA A 225 -3.53 17.64 -3.44
N PHE A 226 -3.63 16.59 -2.63
CA PHE A 226 -2.89 15.35 -2.84
C PHE A 226 -3.35 14.60 -4.09
N ASN A 227 -4.64 14.62 -4.43
CA ASN A 227 -5.13 14.09 -5.70
C ASN A 227 -4.59 14.85 -6.90
N ALA A 228 -4.53 16.19 -6.86
CA ALA A 228 -3.92 16.99 -7.92
C ALA A 228 -2.43 16.69 -8.10
N ALA A 229 -1.69 16.51 -7.00
CA ALA A 229 -0.29 16.11 -7.03
C ALA A 229 -0.10 14.69 -7.56
N LEU A 230 -0.98 13.76 -7.15
CA LEU A 230 -0.98 12.37 -7.62
C LEU A 230 -1.26 12.29 -9.12
N GLU A 231 -2.22 13.06 -9.62
CA GLU A 231 -2.47 13.19 -11.06
C GLU A 231 -1.23 13.71 -11.79
N ALA A 232 -0.52 14.70 -11.23
CA ALA A 232 0.69 15.26 -11.84
C ALA A 232 1.83 14.22 -11.95
N ILE A 233 2.12 13.47 -10.88
CA ILE A 233 3.19 12.44 -10.89
C ILE A 233 2.83 11.20 -11.71
N LYS A 234 1.52 10.93 -11.89
CA LYS A 234 1.03 9.94 -12.85
C LYS A 234 1.26 10.44 -14.28
N ALA A 235 0.91 11.68 -14.57
CA ALA A 235 0.98 12.25 -15.91
C ALA A 235 2.41 12.42 -16.43
N ASP A 236 3.38 12.70 -15.55
CA ASP A 236 4.79 12.87 -15.92
C ASP A 236 5.63 11.58 -15.86
N GLY A 237 5.02 10.46 -15.42
CA GLY A 237 5.65 9.14 -15.35
C GLY A 237 6.52 8.91 -14.11
N THR A 238 6.54 9.85 -13.15
CA THR A 238 7.27 9.69 -11.89
C THR A 238 6.74 8.48 -11.11
N LEU A 239 5.42 8.31 -11.00
CA LEU A 239 4.84 7.19 -10.26
C LEU A 239 5.16 5.84 -10.91
N ASP A 240 5.09 5.75 -12.25
CA ASP A 240 5.48 4.53 -12.98
C ASP A 240 6.96 4.20 -12.77
N GLY A 241 7.82 5.22 -12.69
CA GLY A 241 9.24 5.08 -12.39
C GLY A 241 9.48 4.49 -10.99
N LEU A 242 8.77 5.01 -9.98
CA LEU A 242 8.83 4.47 -8.62
C LEU A 242 8.32 3.03 -8.57
N ILE A 243 7.17 2.73 -9.20
CA ILE A 243 6.65 1.35 -9.23
C ILE A 243 7.68 0.40 -9.82
N ALA A 244 8.33 0.77 -10.94
CA ALA A 244 9.35 -0.06 -11.58
C ALA A 244 10.68 -0.17 -10.82
N GLU A 245 10.96 0.77 -9.91
CA GLU A 245 12.14 0.71 -9.02
C GLU A 245 11.94 -0.33 -7.92
N TYR A 246 10.72 -0.45 -7.42
CA TYR A 246 10.39 -1.29 -6.26
C TYR A 246 9.82 -2.67 -6.59
N PHE A 247 9.18 -2.86 -7.76
CA PHE A 247 8.48 -4.09 -8.16
C PHE A 247 8.81 -4.52 -9.60
#